data_AF-A0A7W5CDB8-F1
#
_entry.id   AF-A0A7W5CDB8-F1
#
_cell.length_a   1.000
_cell.length_b   1.000
_cell.length_c   1.000
_cell.angle_alpha   90.00
_cell.angle_beta   90.00
_cell.angle_gamma   90.00
#
_symmetry.space_group_name_H-M   'P 1'
#
loop_
_entity.id
_entity.type
_entity.pdbx_description
1 polymer ?
#
loop_
_entity_poly.entity_id
_entity_poly.type
_entity_poly.pdbx_seq_one_letter_code
_entity_poly.pdbx_strand_id
1 'polypeptide(L)'
;MKIEYKTPALIQQLILWEREFSREVEYLETPMGLFLGIDFNEKDGYFCTPVDSFSFASTGVDGIHFALLTEFGFVKDLEEAPVLRVSPMDSDRVRLIARNLHDFLSLHLFDELALLNEYSSEEDYRESVRKNDAQDLNSEWFDHDRWKREKQKVLNEVRDRFNLTPILNPVQYMQEIRLERSIHLTTVTEDSLGIMAPSSEALERVEFLASIRNLQHNCSSNRGIIERHANELIKMGMTHEAESLLVRLLR
;
A
#
# COMPACT_ATOMS: atom_id res chain seq x y z
N MET A 1 -19.18 9.44 3.05
CA MET A 1 -18.76 9.13 1.67
C MET A 1 -18.10 7.76 1.73
N LYS A 2 -18.66 6.74 1.06
CA LYS A 2 -18.04 5.41 0.99
C LYS A 2 -17.19 5.42 -0.28
N ILE A 3 -15.86 5.40 -0.14
CA ILE A 3 -14.95 5.25 -1.28
C ILE A 3 -15.08 3.80 -1.74
N GLU A 4 -15.32 3.61 -3.03
CA GLU A 4 -15.34 2.29 -3.65
C GLU A 4 -13.98 2.05 -4.29
N TYR A 5 -13.15 1.26 -3.61
CA TYR A 5 -11.84 0.88 -4.11
C TYR A 5 -11.94 -0.18 -5.20
N LYS A 6 -10.96 -0.17 -6.09
CA LYS A 6 -10.79 -1.17 -7.13
C LYS A 6 -9.43 -1.83 -6.95
N THR A 7 -9.36 -3.12 -7.27
CA THR A 7 -8.09 -3.84 -7.28
C THR A 7 -7.14 -3.18 -8.29
N PRO A 8 -5.89 -2.85 -7.92
CA PRO A 8 -4.86 -2.39 -8.85
C PRO A 8 -4.81 -3.21 -10.13
N ALA A 9 -4.74 -2.54 -11.28
CA ALA A 9 -4.60 -3.19 -12.57
C ALA A 9 -3.29 -4.00 -12.62
N LEU A 10 -2.21 -3.48 -12.01
CA LEU A 10 -0.94 -4.20 -11.93
C LEU A 10 -1.07 -5.55 -11.20
N ILE A 11 -1.81 -5.62 -10.08
CA ILE A 11 -2.08 -6.89 -9.38
C ILE A 11 -2.89 -7.84 -10.25
N GLN A 12 -3.95 -7.34 -10.91
CA GLN A 12 -4.77 -8.18 -11.78
C GLN A 12 -3.95 -8.76 -12.94
N GLN A 13 -3.07 -7.95 -13.54
CA GLN A 13 -2.19 -8.38 -14.62
C GLN A 13 -1.16 -9.41 -14.14
N LEU A 14 -0.59 -9.23 -12.95
CA LEU A 14 0.34 -10.19 -12.35
C LEU A 14 -0.33 -11.53 -12.06
N ILE A 15 -1.53 -11.55 -11.47
CA ILE A 15 -2.27 -12.79 -11.20
C ILE A 15 -2.54 -13.57 -12.49
N LEU A 16 -2.92 -12.88 -13.57
CA LEU A 16 -3.13 -13.51 -14.87
C LEU A 16 -1.82 -14.04 -15.45
N TRP A 17 -0.75 -13.24 -15.38
CA TRP A 17 0.56 -13.61 -15.84
C TRP A 17 1.13 -14.81 -15.08
N GLU A 18 1.01 -14.88 -13.75
CA GLU A 18 1.52 -16.01 -12.96
C GLU A 18 0.88 -17.33 -13.41
N ARG A 19 -0.43 -17.32 -13.71
CA ARG A 19 -1.13 -18.51 -14.21
C ARG A 19 -0.59 -18.97 -15.55
N GLU A 20 -0.26 -18.03 -16.44
CA GLU A 20 0.30 -18.33 -17.76
C GLU A 20 1.76 -18.78 -17.67
N PHE A 21 2.56 -18.10 -16.84
CA PHE A 21 4.01 -18.24 -16.76
C PHE A 21 4.48 -19.36 -15.83
N SER A 22 3.63 -19.83 -14.90
CA SER A 22 3.96 -20.94 -13.96
C SER A 22 4.57 -22.17 -14.62
N ARG A 23 4.15 -22.49 -15.86
CA ARG A 23 4.67 -23.63 -16.63
C ARG A 23 6.13 -23.45 -17.10
N GLU A 24 6.61 -22.21 -17.17
CA GLU A 24 7.99 -21.90 -17.57
C GLU A 24 8.99 -22.03 -16.41
N VAL A 25 8.45 -22.10 -15.18
CA VAL A 25 9.17 -22.07 -13.89
C VAL A 25 8.57 -23.06 -12.88
N GLU A 26 8.43 -24.34 -13.28
CA GLU A 26 7.79 -25.40 -12.48
C GLU A 26 8.50 -25.72 -11.15
N TYR A 27 9.75 -25.29 -10.95
CA TYR A 27 10.47 -25.48 -9.69
C TYR A 27 10.09 -24.43 -8.63
N LEU A 28 9.53 -23.30 -9.05
CA LEU A 28 9.00 -22.29 -8.15
C LEU A 28 7.56 -22.64 -7.77
N GLU A 29 7.21 -22.46 -6.49
CA GLU A 29 5.82 -22.65 -6.03
C GLU A 29 4.87 -21.65 -6.70
N THR A 30 5.26 -20.38 -6.72
CA THR A 30 4.67 -19.32 -7.55
C THR A 30 5.78 -18.49 -8.20
N PRO A 31 5.57 -17.94 -9.40
CA PRO A 31 6.58 -17.09 -10.05
C PRO A 31 6.99 -15.89 -9.18
N MET A 32 6.05 -15.25 -8.48
CA MET A 32 6.36 -14.12 -7.59
C MET A 32 6.84 -14.53 -6.20
N GLY A 33 6.69 -15.81 -5.80
CA GLY A 33 6.92 -16.22 -4.41
C GLY A 33 5.91 -15.63 -3.41
N LEU A 34 4.76 -15.14 -3.88
CA LEU A 34 3.69 -14.58 -3.07
C LEU A 34 2.34 -15.16 -3.48
N PHE A 35 1.39 -15.17 -2.55
CA PHE A 35 -0.02 -15.40 -2.84
C PHE A 35 -0.72 -14.04 -3.01
N LEU A 36 -0.97 -13.66 -4.26
CA LEU A 36 -1.58 -12.38 -4.63
C LEU A 36 -3.11 -12.42 -4.62
N GLY A 37 -3.74 -11.40 -4.04
CA GLY A 37 -5.19 -11.22 -4.06
C GLY A 37 -5.66 -10.17 -3.06
N ILE A 38 -6.67 -9.39 -3.44
CA ILE A 38 -7.33 -8.41 -2.57
C ILE A 38 -8.79 -8.82 -2.39
N ASP A 39 -9.23 -8.95 -1.14
CA ASP A 39 -10.64 -9.02 -0.78
C ASP A 39 -11.05 -7.78 0.02
N PHE A 40 -11.87 -6.91 -0.58
CA PHE A 40 -12.38 -5.70 0.06
C PHE A 40 -13.43 -5.97 1.14
N ASN A 41 -13.95 -7.19 1.22
CA ASN A 41 -14.91 -7.61 2.25
C ASN A 41 -14.23 -8.33 3.41
N GLU A 42 -12.98 -8.76 3.23
CA GLU A 42 -12.21 -9.41 4.28
C GLU A 42 -11.86 -8.39 5.35
N LYS A 43 -12.32 -8.68 6.58
CA LYS A 43 -12.01 -7.88 7.77
C LYS A 43 -11.01 -8.58 8.68
N ASP A 44 -10.55 -9.76 8.28
CA ASP A 44 -9.86 -10.73 9.12
C ASP A 44 -8.34 -10.67 8.91
N GLY A 45 -7.79 -9.46 8.87
CA GLY A 45 -6.36 -9.28 9.08
C GLY A 45 -5.96 -9.76 10.48
N TYR A 46 -4.67 -10.01 10.69
CA TYR A 46 -4.14 -10.21 12.04
C TYR A 46 -4.44 -8.98 12.90
N PHE A 47 -4.49 -9.15 14.22
CA PHE A 47 -4.82 -8.08 15.19
C PHE A 47 -3.97 -6.81 15.09
N CYS A 48 -2.81 -6.87 14.42
CA CYS A 48 -1.90 -5.74 14.19
C CYS A 48 -2.00 -5.14 12.77
N THR A 49 -2.86 -5.69 11.91
CA THR A 49 -3.07 -5.18 10.55
C THR A 49 -3.82 -3.85 10.63
N PRO A 50 -3.31 -2.76 10.03
CA PRO A 50 -3.98 -1.46 10.09
C PRO A 50 -5.38 -1.49 9.50
N VAL A 51 -6.33 -0.87 10.21
CA VAL A 51 -7.76 -0.88 9.86
C VAL A 51 -8.09 -0.14 8.57
N ASP A 52 -7.23 0.77 8.14
CA ASP A 52 -7.36 1.58 6.93
C ASP A 52 -6.45 1.06 5.80
N SER A 53 -6.17 -0.24 5.80
CA SER A 53 -5.37 -0.90 4.77
C SER A 53 -6.10 -2.09 4.14
N PHE A 54 -5.66 -2.48 2.93
CA PHE A 54 -6.14 -3.68 2.26
C PHE A 54 -4.97 -4.62 1.99
N SER A 55 -5.01 -5.82 2.59
CA SER A 55 -4.06 -6.89 2.29
C SER A 55 -4.17 -7.31 0.83
N PHE A 56 -3.02 -7.48 0.17
CA PHE A 56 -2.98 -7.83 -1.25
C PHE A 56 -2.01 -8.97 -1.60
N ALA A 57 -1.08 -9.29 -0.70
CA ALA A 57 -0.11 -10.35 -0.89
C ALA A 57 0.26 -10.98 0.45
N SER A 58 0.55 -12.28 0.45
CA SER A 58 1.08 -12.99 1.62
C SER A 58 2.23 -13.92 1.23
N THR A 59 3.15 -14.16 2.16
CA THR A 59 4.27 -15.10 1.97
C THR A 59 3.85 -16.55 2.22
N GLY A 60 2.70 -16.77 2.88
CA GLY A 60 2.26 -18.09 3.34
C GLY A 60 2.99 -18.60 4.59
N VAL A 61 3.95 -17.85 5.13
CA VAL A 61 4.80 -18.23 6.28
C VAL A 61 4.69 -17.18 7.38
N ASP A 62 4.58 -17.63 8.64
CA ASP A 62 4.53 -16.81 9.86
C ASP A 62 3.44 -15.70 9.88
N GLY A 63 2.47 -15.79 8.98
CA GLY A 63 1.41 -14.79 8.82
C GLY A 63 1.90 -13.47 8.20
N ILE A 64 3.10 -13.46 7.60
CA ILE A 64 3.66 -12.26 6.97
C ILE A 64 2.85 -11.93 5.72
N HIS A 65 2.35 -10.70 5.65
CA HIS A 65 1.57 -10.21 4.53
C HIS A 65 1.82 -8.73 4.27
N PHE A 66 1.39 -8.29 3.10
CA PHE A 66 1.56 -6.93 2.62
C PHE A 66 0.20 -6.26 2.38
N ALA A 67 0.11 -5.00 2.77
CA ALA A 67 -1.13 -4.25 2.73
C ALA A 67 -0.95 -2.85 2.12
N LEU A 68 -1.96 -2.39 1.39
CA LEU A 68 -2.03 -1.07 0.76
C LEU A 68 -2.69 -0.10 1.74
N LEU A 69 -1.96 0.92 2.18
CA LEU A 69 -2.43 1.90 3.15
C LEU A 69 -3.24 3.01 2.46
N THR A 70 -4.49 3.18 2.88
CA THR A 70 -5.41 4.14 2.23
C THR A 70 -5.37 5.54 2.84
N GLU A 71 -4.66 5.71 3.96
CA GLU A 71 -4.65 6.96 4.75
C GLU A 71 -6.08 7.40 5.07
N PHE A 72 -6.87 6.49 5.64
CA PHE A 72 -8.30 6.73 5.92
C PHE A 72 -9.11 7.27 4.73
N GLY A 73 -8.71 6.92 3.50
CA GLY A 73 -9.35 7.35 2.26
C GLY A 73 -8.81 8.62 1.62
N PHE A 74 -7.67 9.14 2.08
CA PHE A 74 -6.96 10.19 1.35
C PHE A 74 -6.31 9.64 0.07
N VAL A 75 -5.79 8.42 0.12
CA VAL A 75 -5.32 7.72 -1.07
C VAL A 75 -6.50 7.03 -1.73
N LYS A 76 -6.86 7.48 -2.94
CA LYS A 76 -8.00 6.96 -3.71
C LYS A 76 -7.61 5.87 -4.69
N ASP A 77 -6.39 5.93 -5.19
CA ASP A 77 -5.83 4.97 -6.12
C ASP A 77 -4.92 4.01 -5.36
N LEU A 78 -5.28 2.73 -5.36
CA LEU A 78 -4.52 1.70 -4.67
C LEU A 78 -3.21 1.34 -5.39
N GLU A 79 -3.01 1.73 -6.65
CA GLU A 79 -1.70 1.57 -7.29
C GLU A 79 -0.65 2.49 -6.65
N GLU A 80 -1.08 3.69 -6.23
CA GLU A 80 -0.25 4.72 -5.61
C GLU A 80 -0.21 4.62 -4.08
N ALA A 81 -0.86 3.61 -3.50
CA ALA A 81 -0.94 3.46 -2.06
C ALA A 81 0.39 2.99 -1.46
N PRO A 82 0.85 3.61 -0.35
CA PRO A 82 1.99 3.12 0.39
C PRO A 82 1.80 1.66 0.80
N VAL A 83 2.87 0.87 0.69
CA VAL A 83 2.83 -0.55 1.00
C VAL A 83 3.44 -0.80 2.37
N LEU A 84 2.69 -1.54 3.18
CA LEU A 84 3.07 -1.98 4.50
C LEU A 84 3.45 -3.45 4.48
N ARG A 85 4.46 -3.81 5.27
CA ARG A 85 4.73 -5.19 5.69
C ARG A 85 4.15 -5.39 7.08
N VAL A 86 3.37 -6.44 7.24
CA VAL A 86 2.80 -6.87 8.51
C VAL A 86 3.37 -8.23 8.87
N SER A 87 4.08 -8.33 10.00
CA SER A 87 4.55 -9.58 10.60
C SER A 87 4.02 -9.68 12.03
N PRO A 88 2.98 -10.49 12.28
CA PRO A 88 2.37 -10.62 13.62
C PRO A 88 3.34 -11.14 14.69
N MET A 89 4.36 -11.88 14.27
CA MET A 89 5.33 -12.55 15.13
C MET A 89 6.51 -11.65 15.53
N ASP A 90 6.72 -10.54 14.84
CA ASP A 90 7.81 -9.60 15.13
C ASP A 90 7.45 -8.64 16.28
N SER A 91 8.47 -8.01 16.88
CA SER A 91 8.26 -6.89 17.81
C SER A 91 7.69 -5.68 17.09
N ASP A 92 8.27 -5.34 15.93
CA ASP A 92 7.79 -4.26 15.06
C ASP A 92 6.88 -4.85 14.00
N ARG A 93 5.62 -5.02 14.39
CA ARG A 93 4.67 -5.81 13.61
C ARG A 93 4.31 -5.18 12.28
N VAL A 94 4.32 -3.85 12.18
CA VAL A 94 3.92 -3.13 10.98
C VAL A 94 5.01 -2.16 10.57
N ARG A 95 5.36 -2.16 9.29
CA ARG A 95 6.39 -1.27 8.74
C ARG A 95 6.00 -0.77 7.37
N LEU A 96 6.25 0.51 7.13
CA LEU A 96 6.22 1.07 5.78
C LEU A 96 7.46 0.58 5.00
N ILE A 97 7.23 -0.02 3.83
CA ILE A 97 8.30 -0.61 3.02
C ILE A 97 8.39 -0.08 1.58
N ALA A 98 7.31 0.48 1.04
CA ALA A 98 7.34 1.11 -0.29
C ALA A 98 6.34 2.26 -0.42
N ARG A 99 6.61 3.20 -1.32
CA ARG A 99 5.73 4.34 -1.61
C ARG A 99 4.47 3.95 -2.36
N ASN A 100 4.56 2.92 -3.20
CA ASN A 100 3.49 2.46 -4.07
C ASN A 100 3.70 0.97 -4.40
N LEU A 101 2.74 0.41 -5.13
CA LEU A 101 2.76 -1.00 -5.51
C LEU A 101 3.94 -1.36 -6.44
N HIS A 102 4.35 -0.46 -7.34
CA HIS A 102 5.44 -0.70 -8.30
C HIS A 102 6.80 -0.81 -7.60
N ASP A 103 7.08 0.12 -6.68
CA ASP A 103 8.28 0.10 -5.85
C ASP A 103 8.32 -1.17 -4.99
N PHE A 104 7.18 -1.58 -4.40
CA PHE A 104 7.09 -2.82 -3.64
C PHE A 104 7.47 -4.04 -4.49
N LEU A 105 6.91 -4.18 -5.69
CA LEU A 105 7.19 -5.31 -6.55
C LEU A 105 8.65 -5.34 -6.99
N SER A 106 9.23 -4.17 -7.24
CA SER A 106 10.66 -4.04 -7.53
C SER A 106 11.51 -4.52 -6.35
N LEU A 107 11.23 -4.05 -5.13
CA LEU A 107 11.93 -4.52 -3.93
C LEU A 107 11.73 -6.02 -3.67
N HIS A 108 10.51 -6.53 -3.83
CA HIS A 108 10.21 -7.93 -3.57
C HIS A 108 10.96 -8.87 -4.53
N LEU A 109 10.99 -8.56 -5.82
CA LEU A 109 11.62 -9.42 -6.82
C LEU A 109 13.15 -9.36 -6.76
N PHE A 110 13.71 -8.15 -6.61
CA PHE A 110 15.15 -7.93 -6.68
C PHE A 110 15.85 -8.02 -5.32
N ASP A 111 15.18 -7.63 -4.24
CA ASP A 111 15.79 -7.35 -2.93
C ASP A 111 14.95 -7.91 -1.76
N GLU A 112 14.27 -9.05 -1.95
CA GLU A 112 13.30 -9.66 -1.02
C GLU A 112 13.73 -9.64 0.46
N LEU A 113 14.99 -9.97 0.76
CA LEU A 113 15.51 -9.99 2.13
C LEU A 113 15.39 -8.64 2.83
N ALA A 114 15.49 -7.53 2.09
CA ALA A 114 15.30 -6.19 2.62
C ALA A 114 13.87 -5.96 3.11
N LEU A 115 12.86 -6.60 2.49
CA LEU A 115 11.47 -6.48 2.92
C LEU A 115 11.16 -7.32 4.16
N LEU A 116 11.88 -8.44 4.33
CA LEU A 116 11.61 -9.40 5.40
C LEU A 116 12.35 -9.08 6.70
N ASN A 117 13.49 -8.39 6.63
CA ASN A 117 14.36 -8.10 7.77
C ASN A 117 14.60 -6.60 7.94
N GLU A 118 15.04 -6.18 9.14
CA GLU A 118 15.54 -4.81 9.36
C GLU A 118 17.06 -4.78 9.22
N TYR A 119 17.55 -3.80 8.48
CA TYR A 119 18.99 -3.54 8.34
C TYR A 119 19.30 -2.12 8.76
N SER A 120 20.40 -1.94 9.49
CA SER A 120 20.83 -0.61 9.91
C SER A 120 21.55 0.15 8.79
N SER A 121 22.15 -0.58 7.85
CA SER A 121 22.87 -0.04 6.72
C SER A 121 22.80 -0.95 5.48
N GLU A 122 23.14 -0.38 4.32
CA GLU A 122 23.31 -1.16 3.08
C GLU A 122 24.40 -2.22 3.19
N GLU A 123 25.45 -2.00 3.99
CA GLU A 123 26.51 -3.01 4.12
C GLU A 123 26.03 -4.21 4.94
N ASP A 124 25.28 -3.99 6.02
CA ASP A 124 24.68 -5.08 6.80
C ASP A 124 23.75 -5.93 5.93
N TYR A 125 22.96 -5.27 5.08
CA TYR A 125 22.09 -5.94 4.11
C TYR A 125 22.90 -6.77 3.12
N ARG A 126 23.94 -6.18 2.50
CA ARG A 126 24.80 -6.89 1.55
C ARG A 126 25.52 -8.06 2.20
N GLU A 127 25.94 -7.94 3.46
CA GLU A 127 26.52 -9.05 4.21
C GLU A 127 25.51 -10.18 4.45
N SER A 128 24.27 -9.84 4.83
CA SER A 128 23.18 -10.80 4.96
C SER A 128 22.85 -11.52 3.66
N VAL A 129 22.84 -10.81 2.52
CA VAL A 129 22.64 -11.41 1.19
C VAL A 129 23.76 -12.41 0.90
N ARG A 130 25.03 -12.02 1.07
CA ARG A 130 26.19 -12.92 0.87
C ARG A 130 26.11 -14.15 1.76
N LYS A 131 25.69 -13.99 3.01
CA LYS A 131 25.55 -15.10 3.97
C LYS A 131 24.44 -16.05 3.55
N ASN A 132 23.29 -15.53 3.12
CA ASN A 132 22.18 -16.34 2.65
C ASN A 132 22.58 -17.14 1.40
N ASP A 133 23.18 -16.46 0.41
CA ASP A 133 23.71 -17.11 -0.81
C ASP A 133 24.71 -18.25 -0.51
N ALA A 134 25.51 -18.10 0.55
CA ALA A 134 26.47 -19.11 0.98
C ALA A 134 25.83 -20.26 1.79
N GLN A 135 24.78 -19.98 2.57
CA GLN A 135 24.02 -21.00 3.30
C GLN A 135 23.25 -21.91 2.36
N ASP A 136 22.66 -21.32 1.33
CA ASP A 136 21.94 -22.01 0.27
C ASP A 136 22.78 -23.12 -0.37
N LEU A 137 24.07 -22.89 -0.66
CA LEU A 137 24.93 -23.90 -1.31
C LEU A 137 25.12 -25.23 -0.54
N ASN A 138 24.62 -25.35 0.69
CA ASN A 138 24.80 -26.53 1.55
C ASN A 138 23.58 -27.46 1.66
N SER A 139 22.48 -27.22 0.92
CA SER A 139 21.29 -28.10 0.97
C SER A 139 21.39 -29.26 -0.03
N GLU A 140 21.41 -30.51 0.46
CA GLU A 140 21.42 -31.71 -0.39
C GLU A 140 20.08 -31.97 -1.11
N TRP A 141 18.99 -31.36 -0.62
CA TRP A 141 17.62 -31.64 -1.08
C TRP A 141 17.03 -30.54 -1.97
N PHE A 142 17.77 -29.46 -2.21
CA PHE A 142 17.31 -28.31 -2.99
C PHE A 142 18.23 -28.06 -4.20
N ASP A 143 17.66 -28.10 -5.41
CA ASP A 143 18.36 -27.76 -6.65
C ASP A 143 18.49 -26.23 -6.80
N HIS A 144 19.52 -25.69 -6.14
CA HIS A 144 19.82 -24.25 -6.17
C HIS A 144 20.08 -23.73 -7.58
N ASP A 145 20.71 -24.52 -8.44
CA ASP A 145 21.02 -24.11 -9.80
C ASP A 145 19.74 -23.96 -10.62
N ARG A 146 18.80 -24.90 -10.50
CA ARG A 146 17.49 -24.80 -11.15
C ARG A 146 16.69 -23.63 -10.61
N TRP A 147 16.62 -23.48 -9.29
CA TRP A 147 15.94 -22.36 -8.65
C TRP A 147 16.48 -21.01 -9.14
N LYS A 148 17.81 -20.82 -9.15
CA LYS A 148 18.45 -19.58 -9.64
C LYS A 148 18.14 -19.31 -11.11
N ARG A 149 18.18 -20.34 -11.96
CA ARG A 149 17.83 -20.20 -13.38
C ARG A 149 16.37 -19.77 -13.56
N GLU A 150 15.44 -20.39 -12.85
CA GLU A 150 14.01 -20.09 -12.95
C GLU A 150 13.69 -18.72 -12.34
N LYS A 151 14.28 -18.35 -11.19
CA LYS A 151 14.18 -16.99 -10.64
C LYS A 151 14.69 -15.96 -11.65
N GLN A 152 15.81 -16.21 -12.31
CA GLN A 152 16.35 -15.30 -13.33
C GLN A 152 15.41 -15.16 -14.55
N LYS A 153 14.70 -16.23 -14.97
CA LYS A 153 13.68 -16.13 -16.01
C LYS A 153 12.55 -15.18 -15.58
N VAL A 154 12.05 -15.33 -14.35
CA VAL A 154 11.05 -14.42 -13.77
C VAL A 154 11.56 -12.98 -13.82
N LEU A 155 12.77 -12.72 -13.32
CA LEU A 155 13.34 -11.37 -13.27
C LEU A 155 13.48 -10.72 -14.65
N ASN A 156 13.77 -11.49 -15.70
CA ASN A 156 13.85 -10.97 -17.06
C ASN A 156 12.45 -10.67 -17.61
N GLU A 157 11.51 -11.60 -17.45
CA GLU A 157 10.13 -11.43 -17.93
C GLU A 157 9.44 -10.22 -17.27
N VAL A 158 9.60 -10.06 -15.97
CA VAL A 158 8.95 -8.95 -15.23
C VAL A 158 9.57 -7.59 -15.56
N ARG A 159 10.88 -7.55 -15.89
CA ARG A 159 11.53 -6.34 -16.44
C ARG A 159 10.91 -5.95 -17.76
N ASP A 160 10.79 -6.89 -18.68
CA ASP A 160 10.35 -6.61 -20.05
C ASP A 160 8.85 -6.31 -20.12
N ARG A 161 8.02 -7.05 -19.36
CA ARG A 161 6.55 -6.97 -19.44
C ARG A 161 5.95 -5.91 -18.51
N PHE A 162 6.49 -5.74 -17.32
CA PHE A 162 5.93 -4.83 -16.29
C PHE A 162 6.82 -3.63 -16.00
N ASN A 163 7.98 -3.51 -16.65
CA ASN A 163 8.93 -2.42 -16.44
C ASN A 163 9.35 -2.29 -14.95
N LEU A 164 9.55 -3.44 -14.29
CA LEU A 164 10.04 -3.51 -12.91
C LEU A 164 11.57 -3.52 -12.91
N THR A 165 12.19 -2.59 -12.20
CA THR A 165 13.65 -2.42 -12.18
C THR A 165 14.17 -2.40 -10.75
N PRO A 166 15.39 -2.91 -10.47
CA PRO A 166 15.94 -2.93 -9.12
C PRO A 166 16.11 -1.51 -8.56
N ILE A 167 15.88 -1.36 -7.26
CA ILE A 167 16.16 -0.13 -6.51
C ILE A 167 17.59 -0.21 -6.01
N LEU A 168 18.43 0.79 -6.34
CA LEU A 168 19.88 0.70 -6.14
C LEU A 168 20.29 0.50 -4.67
N ASN A 169 19.62 1.18 -3.75
CA ASN A 169 19.88 1.14 -2.31
C ASN A 169 18.55 0.87 -1.58
N PRO A 170 18.12 -0.39 -1.45
CA PRO A 170 16.79 -0.73 -0.93
C PRO A 170 16.63 -0.37 0.55
N VAL A 171 17.68 -0.52 1.37
CA VAL A 171 17.64 -0.17 2.80
C VAL A 171 17.54 1.33 2.96
N GLN A 172 18.39 2.08 2.25
CA GLN A 172 18.37 3.54 2.27
C GLN A 172 17.01 4.07 1.80
N TYR A 173 16.47 3.51 0.71
CA TYR A 173 15.13 3.85 0.21
C TYR A 173 14.07 3.68 1.31
N MET A 174 14.03 2.54 2.00
CA MET A 174 13.05 2.32 3.07
C MET A 174 13.26 3.27 4.26
N GLN A 175 14.49 3.61 4.59
CA GLN A 175 14.80 4.59 5.63
C GLN A 175 14.32 5.99 5.24
N GLU A 176 14.52 6.40 3.99
CA GLU A 176 14.09 7.69 3.44
C GLU A 176 12.57 7.83 3.48
N ILE A 177 11.81 6.85 3.01
CA ILE A 177 10.33 6.94 3.00
C ILE A 177 9.75 7.00 4.42
N ARG A 178 10.37 6.29 5.38
CA ARG A 178 9.97 6.33 6.79
C ARG A 178 10.29 7.68 7.42
N LEU A 179 11.46 8.26 7.10
CA LEU A 179 11.85 9.59 7.54
C LEU A 179 10.91 10.66 6.96
N GLU A 180 10.66 10.63 5.65
CA GLU A 180 9.72 11.52 4.97
C GLU A 180 8.34 11.46 5.62
N ARG A 181 7.83 10.24 5.89
CA ARG A 181 6.56 10.07 6.59
C ARG A 181 6.59 10.68 7.98
N SER A 182 7.64 10.45 8.76
CA SER A 182 7.77 10.94 10.15
C SER A 182 7.65 12.46 10.26
N ILE A 183 8.10 13.20 9.23
CA ILE A 183 8.03 14.67 9.16
C ILE A 183 6.58 15.16 9.01
N HIS A 184 5.70 14.35 8.40
CA HIS A 184 4.32 14.71 8.09
C HIS A 184 3.30 14.16 9.09
N LEU A 185 3.77 13.47 10.15
CA LEU A 185 2.89 12.92 11.18
C LEU A 185 2.24 14.01 12.02
N THR A 186 0.94 13.90 12.21
CA THR A 186 0.17 14.76 13.13
C THR A 186 -0.13 14.04 14.44
N THR A 187 -0.29 12.72 14.39
CA THR A 187 -0.57 11.88 15.55
C THR A 187 0.28 10.62 15.47
N VAL A 188 0.93 10.27 16.58
CA VAL A 188 1.72 9.03 16.70
C VAL A 188 0.79 7.90 17.11
N THR A 189 0.93 6.75 16.46
CA THR A 189 0.22 5.51 16.78
C THR A 189 1.18 4.50 17.39
N GLU A 190 0.67 3.52 18.15
CA GLU A 190 1.51 2.51 18.82
C GLU A 190 2.30 1.62 17.84
N ASP A 191 1.78 1.44 16.63
CA ASP A 191 2.42 0.70 15.53
C ASP A 191 3.46 1.52 14.75
N SER A 192 3.78 2.75 15.21
CA SER A 192 4.76 3.66 14.60
C SER A 192 4.44 4.14 13.18
N LEU A 193 3.26 3.81 12.62
CA LEU A 193 2.83 4.33 11.32
C LEU A 193 2.50 5.82 11.40
N GLY A 194 1.79 6.22 12.45
CA GLY A 194 1.24 7.55 12.62
C GLY A 194 0.18 7.92 11.59
N ILE A 195 -0.56 8.98 11.91
CA ILE A 195 -1.61 9.56 11.05
C ILE A 195 -1.06 10.84 10.42
N MET A 196 -1.13 10.94 9.09
CA MET A 196 -0.70 12.14 8.38
C MET A 196 -1.77 13.23 8.43
N ALA A 197 -1.34 14.50 8.34
CA ALA A 197 -2.27 15.60 8.12
C ALA A 197 -3.01 15.38 6.79
N PRO A 198 -4.31 15.72 6.70
CA PRO A 198 -4.95 15.90 5.41
C PRO A 198 -4.13 16.90 4.58
N SER A 199 -4.01 16.67 3.26
CA SER A 199 -3.43 17.68 2.36
C SER A 199 -4.16 19.03 2.50
N SER A 200 -3.53 20.14 2.10
CA SER A 200 -4.18 21.48 2.14
C SER A 200 -5.57 21.46 1.49
N GLU A 201 -5.71 20.74 0.38
CA GLU A 201 -6.98 20.56 -0.33
C GLU A 201 -8.00 19.74 0.49
N ALA A 202 -7.55 18.72 1.20
CA ALA A 202 -8.39 17.96 2.11
C ALA A 202 -8.78 18.78 3.36
N LEU A 203 -7.90 19.64 3.86
CA LEU A 203 -8.19 20.55 4.96
C LEU A 203 -9.22 21.59 4.55
N GLU A 204 -9.06 22.24 3.39
CA GLU A 204 -10.04 23.16 2.80
C GLU A 204 -11.40 22.48 2.65
N ARG A 205 -11.42 21.22 2.20
CA ARG A 205 -12.66 20.44 2.10
C ARG A 205 -13.29 20.17 3.48
N VAL A 206 -12.50 19.83 4.49
CA VAL A 206 -12.98 19.61 5.86
C VAL A 206 -13.54 20.90 6.46
N GLU A 207 -12.83 22.02 6.31
CA GLU A 207 -13.30 23.35 6.74
C GLU A 207 -14.57 23.76 6.01
N PHE A 208 -14.64 23.54 4.70
CA PHE A 208 -15.83 23.81 3.91
C PHE A 208 -17.03 22.98 4.39
N LEU A 209 -16.85 21.67 4.62
CA LEU A 209 -17.91 20.82 5.16
C LEU A 209 -18.30 21.22 6.59
N ALA A 210 -17.35 21.66 7.42
CA ALA A 210 -17.64 22.22 8.75
C ALA A 210 -18.46 23.51 8.66
N SER A 211 -18.16 24.37 7.68
CA SER A 211 -18.93 25.60 7.42
C SER A 211 -20.38 25.30 7.02
N ILE A 212 -20.61 24.24 6.25
CA ILE A 212 -21.96 23.77 5.89
C ILE A 212 -22.71 23.28 7.12
N ARG A 213 -22.07 22.48 7.98
CA ARG A 213 -22.67 22.02 9.24
C ARG A 213 -23.04 23.20 10.13
N ASN A 214 -22.18 24.21 10.20
CA ASN A 214 -22.44 25.43 10.96
C ASN A 214 -23.62 26.23 10.38
N LEU A 215 -23.71 26.35 9.05
CA LEU A 215 -24.86 26.95 8.36
C LEU A 215 -26.18 26.23 8.68
N GLN A 216 -26.17 24.89 8.65
CA GLN A 216 -27.32 24.07 8.99
C GLN A 216 -27.70 24.19 10.47
N HIS A 217 -26.71 24.17 11.37
CA HIS A 217 -26.92 24.31 12.81
C HIS A 217 -27.51 25.66 13.19
N ASN A 218 -27.04 26.75 12.56
CA ASN A 218 -27.50 28.10 12.85
C ASN A 218 -28.77 28.48 12.08
N CYS A 219 -29.37 27.56 11.30
CA CYS A 219 -30.54 27.81 10.46
C CYS A 219 -30.42 29.11 9.66
N SER A 220 -29.25 29.33 9.02
CA SER A 220 -29.04 30.56 8.26
C SER A 220 -30.10 30.69 7.16
N SER A 221 -30.68 31.88 7.03
CA SER A 221 -31.68 32.21 6.00
C SER A 221 -31.08 32.99 4.82
N ASN A 222 -29.74 33.17 4.81
CA ASN A 222 -29.07 33.91 3.74
C ASN A 222 -28.96 33.04 2.47
N ARG A 223 -29.91 33.26 1.57
CA ARG A 223 -30.04 32.53 0.31
C ARG A 223 -28.77 32.52 -0.54
N GLY A 224 -28.09 33.65 -0.68
CA GLY A 224 -26.87 33.73 -1.49
C GLY A 224 -25.73 32.88 -0.94
N ILE A 225 -25.61 32.79 0.39
CA ILE A 225 -24.60 31.94 1.04
C ILE A 225 -24.95 30.46 0.84
N ILE A 226 -26.22 30.09 1.02
CA ILE A 226 -26.69 28.70 0.88
C ILE A 226 -26.50 28.21 -0.56
N GLU A 227 -26.93 28.99 -1.56
CA GLU A 227 -26.77 28.64 -2.97
C GLU A 227 -25.29 28.54 -3.37
N ARG A 228 -24.42 29.40 -2.83
CA ARG A 228 -22.96 29.30 -3.04
C ARG A 228 -22.40 27.97 -2.52
N HIS A 229 -22.76 27.57 -1.30
CA HIS A 229 -22.28 26.31 -0.72
C HIS A 229 -22.85 25.08 -1.44
N ALA A 230 -24.10 25.14 -1.89
CA ALA A 230 -24.69 24.07 -2.71
C ALA A 230 -23.96 23.91 -4.05
N ASN A 231 -23.61 25.02 -4.72
CA ASN A 231 -22.86 24.97 -5.98
C ASN A 231 -21.44 24.41 -5.78
N GLU A 232 -20.76 24.77 -4.70
CA GLU A 232 -19.44 24.19 -4.37
C GLU A 232 -19.55 22.68 -4.03
N LEU A 233 -20.59 22.24 -3.33
CA LEU A 233 -20.84 20.81 -3.12
C LEU A 233 -21.03 20.05 -4.45
N ILE A 234 -21.75 20.64 -5.42
CA ILE A 234 -21.93 20.05 -6.74
C ILE A 234 -20.58 19.93 -7.48
N LYS A 235 -19.74 20.97 -7.44
CA LYS A 235 -18.39 20.93 -8.03
C LYS A 235 -17.52 19.83 -7.41
N MET A 236 -17.71 19.54 -6.12
CA MET A 236 -17.04 18.45 -5.41
C MET A 236 -17.69 17.06 -5.65
N GLY A 237 -18.70 16.96 -6.52
CA GLY A 237 -19.42 15.71 -6.82
C GLY A 237 -20.41 15.28 -5.75
N MET A 238 -20.74 16.15 -4.78
CA MET A 238 -21.63 15.89 -3.65
C MET A 238 -23.05 16.41 -3.92
N THR A 239 -23.66 15.93 -5.01
CA THR A 239 -24.96 16.43 -5.50
C THR A 239 -26.10 16.20 -4.52
N HIS A 240 -26.15 15.02 -3.89
CA HIS A 240 -27.19 14.69 -2.92
C HIS A 240 -27.11 15.57 -1.66
N GLU A 241 -25.89 15.86 -1.18
CA GLU A 241 -25.68 16.77 -0.05
C GLU A 241 -26.07 18.22 -0.40
N ALA A 242 -25.81 18.66 -1.64
CA ALA A 242 -26.23 19.97 -2.12
C ALA A 242 -27.77 20.11 -2.14
N GLU A 243 -28.48 19.11 -2.67
CA GLU A 243 -29.94 19.09 -2.68
C GLU A 243 -30.52 19.10 -1.25
N SER A 244 -29.97 18.27 -0.37
CA SER A 244 -30.37 18.22 1.04
C SER A 244 -30.17 19.56 1.75
N LEU A 245 -29.07 20.26 1.48
CA LEU A 245 -28.80 21.59 2.03
C LEU A 245 -29.84 22.62 1.58
N LEU A 246 -30.11 22.67 0.26
CA LEU A 246 -31.10 23.60 -0.31
C LEU A 246 -32.51 23.34 0.23
N VAL A 247 -32.93 22.07 0.28
CA VAL A 247 -34.27 21.68 0.77
C VAL A 247 -34.46 22.05 2.24
N ARG A 248 -33.43 21.93 3.07
CA ARG A 248 -33.53 22.19 4.51
C ARG A 248 -33.52 23.67 4.89
N LEU A 249 -32.83 24.51 4.13
CA LEU A 249 -32.60 25.92 4.53
C LEU A 249 -33.34 26.94 3.65
N LEU A 250 -33.89 26.55 2.50
CA LEU A 250 -34.60 27.46 1.58
C LEU A 250 -36.08 27.10 1.35
N ARG A 251 -36.61 26.11 2.08
CA ARG A 251 -38.05 25.82 2.10
C ARG A 251 -38.74 26.51 3.28
#